data_AF-A0A0C1QQ41-F1
#
_entry.id   AF-A0A0C1QQ41-F1
#
_cell.length_a   1.000
_cell.length_b   1.000
_cell.length_c   1.000
_cell.angle_alpha   90.00
_cell.angle_beta   90.00
_cell.angle_gamma   90.00
#
_symmetry.space_group_name_H-M   'P 1'
#
loop_
_entity.id
_entity.type
_entity.pdbx_description
1 polymer ?
#
loop_
_entity_poly.entity_id
_entity_poly.type
_entity_poly.pdbx_seq_one_letter_code
_entity_poly.pdbx_strand_id
1 'polypeptide(L)' 'MIKEPFLINTPFPIKTERLILRPVMPGDSSIIFNLIEQSRNNLGEWLPWVSSVKAEVDSEKMLASFILNLF' A
#
# COMPACT_ATOMS: atom_id res chain seq x y z
N MET A 1 -17.25 -18.58 1.81
CA MET A 1 -18.31 -17.57 1.57
C MET A 1 -18.39 -16.69 2.81
N ILE A 2 -17.87 -15.47 2.73
CA ILE A 2 -17.94 -14.50 3.85
C ILE A 2 -19.40 -14.05 3.94
N LYS A 3 -20.07 -14.36 5.05
CA LYS A 3 -21.52 -14.18 5.19
C LYS A 3 -21.93 -12.75 5.56
N GLU A 4 -21.01 -11.92 6.05
CA GLU A 4 -21.27 -10.53 6.41
C GLU A 4 -20.06 -9.64 6.12
N PRO A 5 -20.15 -8.65 5.21
CA PRO A 5 -19.06 -7.72 4.97
C PRO A 5 -19.02 -6.67 6.10
N PHE A 6 -18.13 -6.89 7.07
CA PHE A 6 -17.91 -6.02 8.24
C PHE A 6 -17.47 -4.57 7.90
N LEU A 7 -17.21 -4.25 6.63
CA LEU A 7 -16.61 -2.98 6.21
C LEU A 7 -17.59 -1.96 5.60
N ILE A 8 -18.89 -2.29 5.43
CA ILE A 8 -19.86 -1.43 4.72
C ILE A 8 -19.91 0.02 5.26
N ASN A 9 -19.73 0.21 6.57
CA ASN A 9 -19.84 1.54 7.21
C ASN A 9 -18.50 2.14 7.64
N THR A 10 -17.37 1.59 7.19
CA THR A 10 -16.06 2.16 7.55
C THR A 10 -15.81 3.42 6.72
N PRO A 11 -15.58 4.59 7.33
CA PRO A 11 -15.31 5.81 6.58
C PRO A 11 -14.00 5.65 5.80
N PHE A 12 -14.07 5.79 4.48
CA PHE A 12 -12.90 5.79 3.61
C PHE A 12 -12.84 7.10 2.81
N PRO A 13 -11.78 7.92 2.98
CA PRO A 13 -10.62 7.71 3.85
C PRO A 13 -10.93 7.97 5.34
N ILE A 14 -10.19 7.31 6.24
CA ILE A 14 -10.22 7.61 7.68
C ILE A 14 -9.36 8.84 7.91
N LYS A 15 -9.95 9.91 8.43
CA LYS A 15 -9.25 11.17 8.72
C LYS A 15 -9.14 11.39 10.22
N THR A 16 -7.96 11.80 10.65
CA THR A 16 -7.67 12.27 12.01
C THR A 16 -7.08 13.67 11.92
N GLU A 17 -6.73 14.27 13.05
CA GLU A 17 -6.09 15.59 13.09
C GLU A 17 -4.75 15.65 12.33
N ARG A 18 -4.01 14.54 12.27
CA ARG A 18 -2.64 14.50 11.70
C ARG A 18 -2.44 13.52 10.55
N LEU A 19 -3.38 12.60 10.34
CA LEU A 19 -3.23 11.49 9.39
C LEU A 19 -4.49 11.28 8.57
N ILE A 20 -4.29 10.92 7.30
CA ILE A 20 -5.32 10.43 6.40
C ILE A 20 -4.91 9.01 5.99
N LEU A 21 -5.73 8.02 6.36
CA LEU A 21 -5.60 6.66 5.88
C LEU A 21 -6.53 6.48 4.69
N ARG A 22 -5.93 6.26 3.51
CA ARG A 22 -6.65 6.08 2.25
C ARG A 22 -6.13 4.85 1.51
N PRO A 23 -6.90 4.27 0.58
CA PRO A 23 -6.36 3.28 -0.33
C PRO A 23 -5.21 3.89 -1.13
N VAL A 24 -4.27 3.03 -1.50
CA VAL A 24 -3.22 3.36 -2.46
C VAL A 24 -3.83 3.71 -3.82
N MET A 25 -3.27 4.71 -4.49
CA MET A 25 -3.79 5.25 -5.75
C MET A 25 -2.72 5.18 -6.86
N PRO A 26 -3.13 5.17 -8.14
CA PRO A 26 -2.19 5.41 -9.24
C PRO A 26 -1.41 6.72 -9.01
N GLY A 27 -0.09 6.67 -9.21
CA GLY A 27 0.82 7.79 -8.95
C GLY A 27 1.49 7.77 -7.56
N ASP A 28 1.07 6.91 -6.63
CA ASP A 28 1.76 6.75 -5.34
C ASP A 28 3.08 5.95 -5.44
N SER A 29 3.39 5.39 -6.62
CA SER A 29 4.54 4.50 -6.86
C SER A 29 5.86 5.12 -6.41
N SER A 30 6.10 6.39 -6.79
CA SER A 30 7.35 7.08 -6.47
C SER A 30 7.51 7.29 -4.97
N ILE A 31 6.43 7.68 -4.27
CA ILE A 31 6.44 7.89 -2.83
C ILE A 31 6.74 6.57 -2.10
N ILE A 32 6.06 5.49 -2.49
CA ILE A 32 6.25 4.17 -1.87
C ILE A 32 7.68 3.66 -2.12
N PHE A 33 8.16 3.74 -3.35
CA PHE A 33 9.50 3.31 -3.70
C PHE A 33 10.55 4.05 -2.86
N ASN A 34 10.45 5.38 -2.77
CA ASN A 34 11.38 6.19 -1.99
C ASN A 34 11.35 5.86 -0.50
N LEU A 35 10.18 5.60 0.08
CA LEU A 35 10.05 5.18 1.49
C LEU A 35 10.69 3.81 1.75
N ILE A 36 10.52 2.87 0.82
CA ILE A 36 11.17 1.56 0.87
C ILE A 36 12.68 1.72 0.80
N GLU A 37 13.20 2.52 -0.13
CA GLU A 37 14.64 2.78 -0.27
C GLU A 37 15.24 3.37 1.01
N GLN A 38 14.59 4.36 1.60
CA GLN A 38 15.04 5.01 2.84
C GLN A 38 15.09 4.05 4.03
N SER A 39 14.22 3.04 4.04
CA SER A 39 14.05 2.13 5.19
C SER A 39 14.41 0.68 4.86
N ARG A 40 15.08 0.41 3.74
CA ARG A 40 15.24 -0.94 3.17
C ARG A 40 15.84 -1.94 4.15
N ASN A 41 16.88 -1.54 4.87
CA ASN A 41 17.55 -2.41 5.84
C ASN A 41 16.62 -2.74 7.01
N ASN A 42 15.84 -1.77 7.47
CA ASN A 42 14.92 -1.94 8.60
C ASN A 42 13.68 -2.72 8.18
N LEU A 43 13.16 -2.48 6.97
CA LEU A 43 11.95 -3.15 6.47
C LEU A 43 12.24 -4.57 5.97
N GLY A 44 13.37 -4.79 5.32
CA GLY A 44 13.71 -6.07 4.67
C GLY A 44 13.84 -7.24 5.62
N GLU A 45 14.12 -6.98 6.91
CA GLU A 45 14.12 -8.00 7.96
C GLU A 45 12.70 -8.55 8.23
N TRP A 46 11.68 -7.68 8.14
CA TRP A 46 10.30 -8.01 8.55
C TRP A 46 9.36 -8.24 7.37
N LEU A 47 9.69 -7.68 6.19
CA LEU A 47 8.84 -7.65 5.02
C LEU A 47 9.58 -8.27 3.83
N PRO A 48 9.45 -9.60 3.60
CA PRO A 48 10.21 -10.32 2.58
C PRO A 48 10.03 -9.79 1.15
N TRP A 49 8.90 -9.16 0.85
CA TRP A 49 8.63 -8.55 -0.46
C TRP A 49 9.46 -7.28 -0.73
N VAL A 50 10.10 -6.68 0.28
CA VAL A 50 10.99 -5.53 0.09
C VAL A 50 12.16 -5.88 -0.82
N SER A 51 12.65 -7.13 -0.78
CA SER A 51 13.73 -7.55 -1.66
C SER A 51 13.31 -7.61 -3.14
N SER A 52 12.03 -7.76 -3.46
CA SER A 52 11.54 -7.81 -4.84
C SER A 52 11.28 -6.43 -5.47
N VAL A 53 11.23 -5.36 -4.67
CA VAL A 53 11.12 -3.99 -5.19
C VAL A 53 12.51 -3.47 -5.52
N LYS A 54 12.84 -3.29 -6.80
CA LYS A 54 14.17 -2.83 -7.25
C LYS A 54 14.12 -1.48 -7.97
N ALA A 55 12.97 -1.11 -8.52
CA ALA A 55 12.73 0.16 -9.17
C ALA A 55 11.31 0.66 -8.87
N GLU A 56 11.02 1.93 -9.18
CA GLU A 56 9.69 2.52 -9.01
C GLU A 56 8.59 1.71 -9.72
N VAL A 57 8.88 1.21 -10.93
CA VAL A 57 7.94 0.39 -11.72
C VAL A 57 7.54 -0.91 -10.98
N ASP A 58 8.37 -1.44 -10.08
CA ASP A 58 8.01 -2.60 -9.28
C ASP A 58 6.98 -2.25 -8.20
N SER A 59 7.09 -1.03 -7.65
CA SER A 59 6.08 -0.49 -6.73
C SER A 59 4.76 -0.24 -7.46
N GLU A 60 4.81 0.26 -8.70
CA GLU A 60 3.60 0.42 -9.53
C GLU A 60 2.90 -0.92 -9.81
N LYS A 61 3.64 -1.96 -10.20
CA LYS A 61 3.08 -3.31 -10.39
C LYS A 61 2.44 -3.86 -9.11
N MET A 62 3.12 -3.67 -7.97
CA MET A 62 2.58 -4.03 -6.66
C MET A 62 1.28 -3.27 -6.38
N LEU A 63 1.25 -1.97 -6.59
CA LEU A 63 0.06 -1.13 -6.41
C LEU A 63 -1.12 -1.55 -7.30
N ALA A 64 -0.86 -1.86 -8.57
CA ALA A 64 -1.87 -2.33 -9.51
C ALA A 64 -2.56 -3.61 -9.01
N SER A 65 -1.80 -4.53 -8.37
CA SER A 65 -2.37 -5.74 -7.78
C SER A 65 -3.34 -5.46 -6.63
N PHE A 66 -3.15 -4.38 -5.87
CA PHE A 66 -4.06 -4.00 -4.80
C PHE A 66 -5.32 -3.34 -5.34
N ILE A 67 -5.18 -2.44 -6.32
CA ILE A 67 -6.30 -1.71 -6.93
C ILE A 67 -7.25 -2.67 -7.65
N LEU A 68 -6.72 -3.64 -8.40
CA LEU A 68 -7.53 -4.61 -9.14
C LEU A 68 -8.24 -5.63 -8.26
N ASN A 69 -7.80 -5.81 -7.00
CA ASN A 69 -8.44 -6.70 -6.03
C ASN A 69 -9.45 -5.96 -5.11
N LEU A 70 -9.62 -4.65 -5.30
CA LEU A 70 -10.53 -3.79 -4.52
C LEU A 70 -11.83 -3.45 -5.27
N PHE A 71 -12.01 -3.94 -6.51
CA PHE A 71 -13.23 -3.83 -7.33
C PHE A 71 -13.59 -5.21 -7.92
#